data_AF-A0A3N5PIR5-F1
#
_entry.id   AF-A0A3N5PIR5-F1
#
_cell.length_a   1.000
_cell.length_b   1.000
_cell.length_c   1.000
_cell.angle_alpha   90.00
_cell.angle_beta   90.00
_cell.angle_gamma   90.00
#
_symmetry.space_group_name_H-M   'P 1'
#
loop_
_entity.id
_entity.type
_entity.pdbx_description
1 polymer ?
#
loop_
_entity_poly.entity_id
_entity_poly.type
_entity_poly.pdbx_seq_one_letter_code
_entity_poly.pdbx_strand_id
1 'polypeptide(L)'
;MVLYSICPMPCGGAANCNRGSMIKVTAGLICVLLVGAAVAVAAGPASMPASAPASSPFDGGAAGSPQTQIDKIVFARLKQLNVQPANLCSDAVFIRRVYLDTIGTLPTEQEVRDFLASKAANKRSALIDRLLERDEFAGYWAMKWSDLLRVKAEFPINLWPNAAQAYHRWIRTSIKENKPYDKFARELLTASGSNFRDPPVNFYRAMQNRQPAGTAQTVALTFMGVRAEKWPKDRLAAMAAFFANVGHKYTSEWKEEIIYFDAVHAATQPAGSGGVPPAFPDGTPATLTGDRDGREVFADWLIDAKNPYFGRCIVNRVWYWLLGRGIVHEPDDIRPDNPPSNPELLAYLERELVASKYDLKHIYRLILNSQTYQLSSIPRSDSPVAAANFAAYPLRRLDAEVLIDAINQITGGSESYSSPIPEPFTFIPPSMRSIELQDGSISSSFLEMFGRASRDTGLASERNNKPSSAQRLYMLNSSAVQRKIDQGRKMQNFFRAKVAPRDTVTQLYLTILSRFPTADEMSIAEAYIKTFGANNRQGIVDIAWALFNSEEFLYRH
;
A
#
# COMPACT_ATOMS: atom_id res chain seq x y z
N MET A 1 44.69 43.55 -4.09
CA MET A 1 45.92 44.29 -3.72
C MET A 1 45.75 45.72 -4.23
N VAL A 2 46.09 46.73 -3.42
CA VAL A 2 45.86 48.18 -3.66
C VAL A 2 44.41 48.68 -3.46
N LEU A 3 44.29 49.82 -2.75
CA LEU A 3 43.07 50.58 -2.37
C LEU A 3 42.85 51.80 -3.30
N TYR A 4 41.70 52.48 -3.20
CA TYR A 4 41.53 53.93 -2.88
C TYR A 4 40.02 54.17 -2.60
N SER A 5 39.58 54.55 -1.39
CA SER A 5 39.44 55.92 -0.83
C SER A 5 38.44 56.80 -1.63
N ILE A 6 37.44 57.48 -1.06
CA ILE A 6 37.53 58.66 -0.17
C ILE A 6 36.24 58.84 0.68
N CYS A 7 36.36 59.45 1.87
CA CYS A 7 35.28 59.91 2.75
C CYS A 7 35.16 61.46 2.71
N PRO A 8 34.08 62.11 3.20
CA PRO A 8 34.22 62.69 4.54
C PRO A 8 32.95 62.73 5.43
N MET A 9 33.23 62.68 6.74
CA MET A 9 32.39 63.04 7.91
C MET A 9 32.57 64.56 8.23
N PRO A 10 32.30 65.16 9.42
CA PRO A 10 31.84 64.68 10.76
C PRO A 10 30.39 65.15 11.06
N CYS A 11 29.84 65.29 12.28
CA CYS A 11 30.26 65.16 13.70
C CYS A 11 29.01 64.75 14.54
N GLY A 12 29.02 64.47 15.84
CA GLY A 12 30.03 64.34 16.93
C GLY A 12 29.25 63.85 18.18
N GLY A 13 29.73 62.93 19.02
CA GLY A 13 30.63 63.14 20.18
C GLY A 13 30.09 62.27 21.34
N ALA A 14 30.88 61.34 21.90
CA ALA A 14 31.57 61.44 23.20
C ALA A 14 30.63 61.43 24.45
N ALA A 15 30.85 60.69 25.55
CA ALA A 15 31.98 59.85 25.99
C ALA A 15 31.53 58.71 26.95
N ASN A 16 32.48 57.95 27.52
CA ASN A 16 32.29 56.69 28.27
C ASN A 16 32.88 56.77 29.72
N CYS A 17 32.89 55.65 30.47
CA CYS A 17 33.44 55.42 31.85
C CYS A 17 32.55 55.90 33.03
N ASN A 18 32.47 55.23 34.20
CA ASN A 18 32.97 53.93 34.74
C ASN A 18 32.16 53.67 36.06
N ARG A 19 31.69 52.48 36.51
CA ARG A 19 32.39 51.32 37.14
C ARG A 19 31.32 50.40 37.80
N GLY A 20 31.61 49.10 38.02
CA GLY A 20 31.24 48.40 39.27
C GLY A 20 30.07 47.40 39.34
N SER A 21 30.37 46.11 39.13
CA SER A 21 29.97 44.93 39.92
C SER A 21 28.49 44.54 40.25
N MET A 22 28.12 43.33 39.79
CA MET A 22 27.30 42.26 40.43
C MET A 22 26.04 42.57 41.28
N ILE A 23 24.91 41.88 40.99
CA ILE A 23 24.19 40.95 41.91
C ILE A 23 23.02 40.20 41.22
N LYS A 24 22.56 39.13 41.90
CA LYS A 24 21.70 37.99 41.50
C LYS A 24 20.20 38.27 41.24
N VAL A 25 19.62 37.43 40.39
CA VAL A 25 18.37 36.62 40.54
C VAL A 25 17.29 37.07 41.56
N THR A 26 16.05 37.22 41.08
CA THR A 26 14.84 36.71 41.76
C THR A 26 13.69 36.45 40.78
N ALA A 27 12.86 35.44 41.08
CA ALA A 27 11.68 35.06 40.28
C ALA A 27 10.40 35.75 40.78
N GLY A 28 9.43 35.97 39.87
CA GLY A 28 8.10 36.49 40.18
C GLY A 28 7.08 35.37 40.42
N LEU A 29 6.31 35.49 41.51
CA LEU A 29 5.33 34.51 42.00
C LEU A 29 3.91 35.00 41.70
N ILE A 30 2.97 34.15 41.25
CA ILE A 30 1.52 34.37 41.43
C ILE A 30 0.80 33.08 41.85
N CYS A 31 0.43 33.07 43.14
CA CYS A 31 -0.69 32.43 43.83
C CYS A 31 -1.29 31.09 43.33
N VAL A 32 -1.07 30.05 44.14
CA VAL A 32 -2.03 28.95 44.38
C VAL A 32 -2.84 29.29 45.62
N LEU A 33 -4.17 29.10 45.59
CA LEU A 33 -5.04 29.22 46.78
C LEU A 33 -5.58 27.84 47.18
N LEU A 34 -5.14 27.37 48.36
CA LEU A 34 -5.69 26.23 49.08
C LEU A 34 -6.63 26.76 50.18
N VAL A 35 -7.86 26.23 50.26
CA VAL A 35 -8.76 26.47 51.40
C VAL A 35 -9.51 25.19 51.79
N GLY A 36 -9.36 24.82 53.07
CA GLY A 36 -10.46 24.28 53.89
C GLY A 36 -10.95 22.86 53.62
N ALA A 37 -10.40 21.88 54.35
CA ALA A 37 -11.07 20.60 54.55
C ALA A 37 -12.22 20.73 55.56
N ALA A 38 -13.41 20.24 55.21
CA ALA A 38 -14.51 20.00 56.14
C ALA A 38 -14.96 18.53 56.00
N VAL A 39 -14.97 17.79 57.10
CA VAL A 39 -15.32 16.37 57.12
C VAL A 39 -16.84 16.22 57.13
N ALA A 40 -17.39 15.64 56.06
CA ALA A 40 -18.78 15.16 56.02
C ALA A 40 -18.76 13.64 55.79
N VAL A 41 -19.18 12.87 56.79
CA VAL A 41 -19.41 11.43 56.65
C VAL A 41 -20.71 11.23 55.88
N ALA A 42 -20.60 10.84 54.61
CA ALA A 42 -21.74 10.45 53.76
C ALA A 42 -21.53 9.02 53.26
N ALA A 43 -22.64 8.27 53.16
CA ALA A 43 -22.62 6.84 52.89
C ALA A 43 -21.88 6.48 51.59
N GLY A 44 -21.07 5.42 51.64
CA GLY A 44 -20.33 4.94 50.47
C GLY A 44 -21.28 4.52 49.34
N PRO A 45 -20.94 4.80 48.06
CA PRO A 45 -21.72 4.32 46.95
C PRO A 45 -21.68 2.79 46.93
N ALA A 46 -22.85 2.16 46.82
CA ALA A 46 -22.93 0.72 46.59
C ALA A 46 -22.15 0.40 45.31
N SER A 47 -21.14 -0.46 45.42
CA SER A 47 -20.39 -0.94 44.26
C SER A 47 -21.33 -1.72 43.35
N MET A 48 -21.80 -1.08 42.29
CA MET A 48 -22.44 -1.80 41.19
C MET A 48 -21.47 -2.87 40.71
N PRO A 49 -21.94 -4.12 40.50
CA PRO A 49 -21.07 -5.16 39.96
C PRO A 49 -20.54 -4.65 38.62
N ALA A 50 -19.22 -4.62 38.48
CA ALA A 50 -18.59 -4.27 37.21
C ALA A 50 -19.19 -5.18 36.13
N SER A 51 -19.88 -4.57 35.16
CA SER A 51 -20.32 -5.29 33.97
C SER A 51 -19.10 -5.97 33.37
N ALA A 52 -19.24 -7.26 33.04
CA ALA A 52 -18.18 -7.97 32.32
C ALA A 52 -17.80 -7.11 31.10
N PRO A 53 -16.50 -6.82 30.88
CA PRO A 53 -16.09 -5.86 29.86
C PRO A 53 -16.67 -6.29 28.53
N ALA A 54 -17.46 -5.39 27.93
CA ALA A 54 -18.09 -5.65 26.64
C ALA A 54 -17.00 -6.09 25.66
N SER A 55 -17.17 -7.26 25.05
CA SER A 55 -16.18 -7.81 24.13
C SER A 55 -15.86 -6.79 23.05
N SER A 56 -14.60 -6.38 22.96
CA SER A 56 -14.13 -5.39 22.00
C SER A 56 -14.68 -5.72 20.59
N PRO A 57 -15.25 -4.74 19.85
CA PRO A 57 -15.81 -5.00 18.52
C PRO A 57 -14.74 -5.52 17.53
N PHE A 58 -13.46 -5.37 17.88
CA PHE A 58 -12.33 -5.84 17.09
C PHE A 58 -11.96 -7.31 17.32
N ASP A 59 -12.31 -7.89 18.47
CA ASP A 59 -11.88 -9.24 18.88
C ASP A 59 -12.99 -10.29 18.70
N GLY A 60 -12.64 -11.40 18.06
CA GLY A 60 -13.50 -12.58 17.85
C GLY A 60 -13.27 -13.72 18.85
N GLY A 61 -12.44 -13.50 19.88
CA GLY A 61 -12.00 -14.52 20.84
C GLY A 61 -10.55 -14.98 20.64
N ALA A 62 -10.03 -15.82 21.53
CA ALA A 62 -8.64 -16.26 21.50
C ALA A 62 -8.30 -17.04 20.21
N ALA A 63 -7.06 -16.86 19.72
CA ALA A 63 -6.53 -17.72 18.67
C ALA A 63 -6.51 -19.19 19.12
N GLY A 64 -7.15 -20.05 18.33
CA GLY A 64 -7.24 -21.48 18.61
C GLY A 64 -5.96 -22.23 18.24
N SER A 65 -6.04 -23.56 18.18
CA SER A 65 -4.95 -24.37 17.62
C SER A 65 -4.71 -24.02 16.13
N PRO A 66 -3.46 -24.02 15.65
CA PRO A 66 -3.12 -23.75 14.26
C PRO A 66 -3.94 -24.59 13.27
N GLN A 67 -4.60 -23.94 12.31
CA GLN A 67 -5.43 -24.61 11.30
C GLN A 67 -4.67 -24.83 9.99
N THR A 68 -3.99 -23.78 9.49
CA THR A 68 -3.22 -23.85 8.25
C THR A 68 -1.74 -24.19 8.50
N GLN A 69 -1.00 -24.53 7.44
CA GLN A 69 0.44 -24.72 7.54
C GLN A 69 1.18 -23.41 7.87
N ILE A 70 0.68 -22.25 7.39
CA ILE A 70 1.17 -20.92 7.78
C ILE A 70 1.07 -20.75 9.29
N ASP A 71 -0.10 -21.05 9.88
CA ASP A 71 -0.32 -20.88 11.32
C ASP A 71 0.58 -21.79 12.15
N LYS A 72 0.83 -23.03 11.70
CA LYS A 72 1.75 -23.95 12.39
C LYS A 72 3.16 -23.36 12.45
N ILE A 73 3.66 -22.85 11.33
CA ILE A 73 5.01 -22.27 11.21
C ILE A 73 5.12 -20.96 12.01
N VAL A 74 4.13 -20.06 11.90
CA VAL A 74 4.13 -18.77 12.59
C VAL A 74 3.97 -18.96 14.09
N PHE A 75 3.01 -19.77 14.56
CA PHE A 75 2.78 -19.94 16.00
C PHE A 75 3.90 -20.76 16.66
N ALA A 76 4.54 -21.70 15.95
CA ALA A 76 5.76 -22.34 16.42
C ALA A 76 6.88 -21.32 16.63
N ARG A 77 7.07 -20.37 15.69
CA ARG A 77 8.05 -19.29 15.81
C ARG A 77 7.74 -18.34 16.96
N LEU A 78 6.49 -17.92 17.13
CA LEU A 78 6.07 -17.08 18.26
C LEU A 78 6.29 -17.78 19.61
N LYS A 79 6.00 -19.08 19.70
CA LYS A 79 6.27 -19.91 20.89
C LYS A 79 7.77 -19.98 21.23
N GLN A 80 8.65 -20.16 20.24
CA GLN A 80 10.11 -20.12 20.45
C GLN A 80 10.59 -18.78 21.00
N LEU A 81 9.93 -17.68 20.60
CA LEU A 81 10.27 -16.31 21.01
C LEU A 81 9.57 -15.87 22.31
N ASN A 82 8.78 -16.75 22.95
CA ASN A 82 7.92 -16.43 24.08
C ASN A 82 6.94 -15.26 23.85
N VAL A 83 6.53 -15.05 22.59
CA VAL A 83 5.56 -14.01 22.21
C VAL A 83 4.16 -14.62 22.16
N GLN A 84 3.19 -13.94 22.77
CA GLN A 84 1.78 -14.32 22.67
C GLN A 84 1.16 -13.73 21.40
N PRO A 85 0.51 -14.52 20.53
CA PRO A 85 -0.29 -13.98 19.45
C PRO A 85 -1.50 -13.20 20.01
N ALA A 86 -2.00 -12.26 19.23
CA ALA A 86 -3.26 -11.58 19.47
C ALA A 86 -4.45 -12.54 19.47
N ASN A 87 -5.60 -12.04 19.86
CA ASN A 87 -6.89 -12.71 19.63
C ASN A 87 -7.17 -12.79 18.11
N LEU A 88 -8.13 -13.60 17.68
CA LEU A 88 -8.65 -13.51 16.32
C LEU A 88 -9.46 -12.21 16.16
N CYS A 89 -9.51 -11.68 14.94
CA CYS A 89 -10.36 -10.56 14.63
C CYS A 89 -11.85 -10.99 14.54
N SER A 90 -12.75 -10.10 14.95
CA SER A 90 -14.20 -10.32 14.83
C SER A 90 -14.61 -10.50 13.37
N ASP A 91 -15.77 -11.09 13.10
CA ASP A 91 -16.28 -11.24 11.74
C ASP A 91 -16.49 -9.89 11.03
N ALA A 92 -16.80 -8.83 11.79
CA ALA A 92 -16.95 -7.48 11.27
C ALA A 92 -15.61 -6.89 10.79
N VAL A 93 -14.56 -7.06 11.58
CA VAL A 93 -13.19 -6.71 11.15
C VAL A 93 -12.78 -7.54 9.95
N PHE A 94 -13.01 -8.86 9.97
CA PHE A 94 -12.64 -9.75 8.88
C PHE A 94 -13.25 -9.32 7.54
N ILE A 95 -14.57 -9.07 7.48
CA ILE A 95 -15.21 -8.65 6.22
C ILE A 95 -14.69 -7.30 5.73
N ARG A 96 -14.51 -6.31 6.61
CA ARG A 96 -13.95 -5.01 6.24
C ARG A 96 -12.53 -5.17 5.67
N ARG A 97 -11.66 -5.87 6.42
CA ARG A 97 -10.25 -6.09 6.08
C ARG A 97 -10.09 -6.83 4.76
N VAL A 98 -10.79 -7.95 4.56
CA VAL A 98 -10.64 -8.79 3.36
C VAL A 98 -11.13 -8.08 2.09
N TYR A 99 -12.18 -7.26 2.15
CA TYR A 99 -12.61 -6.42 1.02
C TYR A 99 -11.55 -5.37 0.66
N LEU A 100 -11.01 -4.68 1.65
CA LEU A 100 -10.00 -3.64 1.46
C LEU A 100 -8.65 -4.18 0.96
N ASP A 101 -8.25 -5.37 1.42
CA ASP A 101 -6.98 -6.01 1.03
C ASP A 101 -7.07 -6.81 -0.28
N THR A 102 -8.22 -7.37 -0.62
CA THR A 102 -8.38 -8.20 -1.83
C THR A 102 -8.76 -7.38 -3.05
N ILE A 103 -9.66 -6.39 -2.89
CA ILE A 103 -10.26 -5.64 -4.00
C ILE A 103 -10.29 -4.10 -3.81
N GLY A 104 -9.65 -3.58 -2.76
CA GLY A 104 -9.50 -2.13 -2.56
C GLY A 104 -10.82 -1.35 -2.46
N THR A 105 -11.87 -1.92 -1.85
CA THR A 105 -13.20 -1.29 -1.74
C THR A 105 -13.82 -1.61 -0.39
N LEU A 106 -14.87 -0.89 0.03
CA LEU A 106 -15.65 -1.27 1.21
C LEU A 106 -16.76 -2.27 0.83
N PRO A 107 -17.13 -3.22 1.69
CA PRO A 107 -18.34 -4.00 1.50
C PRO A 107 -19.57 -3.09 1.57
N THR A 108 -20.61 -3.41 0.81
CA THR A 108 -21.93 -2.77 0.93
C THR A 108 -22.64 -3.19 2.23
N GLU A 109 -23.60 -2.39 2.70
CA GLU A 109 -24.41 -2.72 3.88
C GLU A 109 -25.01 -4.13 3.79
N GLN A 110 -25.53 -4.52 2.62
CA GLN A 110 -26.13 -5.84 2.43
C GLN A 110 -25.09 -6.97 2.53
N GLU A 111 -23.93 -6.83 1.87
CA GLU A 111 -22.83 -7.79 1.96
C GLU A 111 -22.36 -7.98 3.42
N VAL A 112 -22.33 -6.91 4.21
CA VAL A 112 -22.03 -6.96 5.66
C VAL A 112 -23.13 -7.71 6.42
N ARG A 113 -24.41 -7.35 6.24
CA ARG A 113 -25.53 -8.00 6.93
C ARG A 113 -25.59 -9.49 6.64
N ASP A 114 -25.47 -9.90 5.38
CA ASP A 114 -25.52 -11.30 4.95
C ASP A 114 -24.36 -12.11 5.53
N PHE A 115 -23.15 -11.55 5.55
CA PHE A 115 -21.97 -12.22 6.10
C PHE A 115 -22.02 -12.37 7.63
N LEU A 116 -22.47 -11.33 8.35
CA LEU A 116 -22.62 -11.38 9.80
C LEU A 116 -23.77 -12.30 10.23
N ALA A 117 -24.87 -12.36 9.47
CA ALA A 117 -25.98 -13.28 9.71
C ALA A 117 -25.65 -14.75 9.37
N SER A 118 -24.71 -14.98 8.44
CA SER A 118 -24.34 -16.33 8.01
C SER A 118 -23.69 -17.15 9.13
N LYS A 119 -24.21 -18.37 9.31
CA LYS A 119 -23.70 -19.40 10.24
C LYS A 119 -22.87 -20.49 9.54
N ALA A 120 -22.58 -20.35 8.25
CA ALA A 120 -21.82 -21.34 7.50
C ALA A 120 -20.36 -21.40 7.99
N ALA A 121 -19.87 -22.60 8.35
CA ALA A 121 -18.54 -22.79 8.93
C ALA A 121 -17.40 -22.32 8.00
N ASN A 122 -17.61 -22.38 6.68
CA ASN A 122 -16.65 -21.94 5.66
C ASN A 122 -16.87 -20.50 5.16
N LYS A 123 -17.71 -19.68 5.82
CA LYS A 123 -18.10 -18.37 5.28
C LYS A 123 -16.93 -17.42 4.99
N ARG A 124 -15.86 -17.47 5.79
CA ARG A 124 -14.62 -16.69 5.58
C ARG A 124 -13.92 -17.10 4.28
N SER A 125 -13.69 -18.39 4.07
CA SER A 125 -13.10 -18.95 2.85
C SER A 125 -13.96 -18.70 1.61
N ALA A 126 -15.27 -18.94 1.71
CA ALA A 126 -16.21 -18.69 0.61
C ALA A 126 -16.36 -17.20 0.26
N LEU A 127 -16.09 -16.28 1.20
CA LEU A 127 -15.97 -14.86 0.89
C LEU A 127 -14.65 -14.57 0.15
N ILE A 128 -13.52 -15.11 0.61
CA ILE A 128 -12.21 -14.94 -0.06
C ILE A 128 -12.30 -15.38 -1.52
N ASP A 129 -12.83 -16.58 -1.80
CA ASP A 129 -12.95 -17.08 -3.17
C ASP A 129 -13.81 -16.17 -4.07
N ARG A 130 -14.96 -15.68 -3.57
CA ARG A 130 -15.79 -14.72 -4.31
C ARG A 130 -15.08 -13.39 -4.59
N LEU A 131 -14.22 -12.93 -3.68
CA LEU A 131 -13.48 -11.67 -3.86
C LEU A 131 -12.32 -11.80 -4.84
N LEU A 132 -11.67 -12.96 -4.93
CA LEU A 132 -10.61 -13.23 -5.91
C LEU A 132 -11.12 -13.28 -7.35
N GLU A 133 -12.40 -13.59 -7.55
CA GLU A 133 -13.05 -13.65 -8.88
C GLU A 133 -13.79 -12.36 -9.29
N ARG A 134 -13.77 -11.32 -8.45
CA ARG A 134 -14.36 -10.01 -8.78
C ARG A 134 -13.51 -9.20 -9.74
N ASP A 135 -14.14 -8.42 -10.61
CA ASP A 135 -13.43 -7.54 -11.55
C ASP A 135 -12.60 -6.45 -10.84
N GLU A 136 -13.00 -6.05 -9.63
CA GLU A 136 -12.26 -5.11 -8.80
C GLU A 136 -10.90 -5.67 -8.30
N PHE A 137 -10.75 -7.00 -8.20
CA PHE A 137 -9.45 -7.64 -7.93
C PHE A 137 -8.43 -7.24 -9.01
N ALA A 138 -8.82 -7.40 -10.28
CA ALA A 138 -7.95 -7.06 -11.41
C ALA A 138 -7.55 -5.58 -11.42
N GLY A 139 -8.49 -4.67 -11.08
CA GLY A 139 -8.19 -3.23 -10.95
C GLY A 139 -7.22 -2.94 -9.80
N TYR A 140 -7.53 -3.37 -8.59
CA TYR A 140 -6.73 -3.07 -7.40
C TYR A 140 -5.30 -3.63 -7.48
N TRP A 141 -5.13 -4.85 -7.99
CA TRP A 141 -3.80 -5.41 -8.18
C TRP A 141 -3.08 -4.83 -9.40
N ALA A 142 -3.78 -4.41 -10.47
CA ALA A 142 -3.15 -3.68 -11.57
C ALA A 142 -2.54 -2.36 -11.10
N MET A 143 -3.18 -1.65 -10.17
CA MET A 143 -2.60 -0.47 -9.51
C MET A 143 -1.28 -0.81 -8.79
N LYS A 144 -1.26 -1.88 -7.96
CA LYS A 144 -0.05 -2.31 -7.23
C LYS A 144 1.09 -2.74 -8.16
N TRP A 145 0.78 -3.45 -9.23
CA TRP A 145 1.75 -3.83 -10.26
C TRP A 145 2.22 -2.62 -11.08
N SER A 146 1.35 -1.65 -11.35
CA SER A 146 1.70 -0.44 -12.09
C SER A 146 2.69 0.45 -11.35
N ASP A 147 2.61 0.47 -10.01
CA ASP A 147 3.60 1.15 -9.16
C ASP A 147 5.00 0.50 -9.34
N LEU A 148 5.09 -0.84 -9.23
CA LEU A 148 6.34 -1.60 -9.40
C LEU A 148 6.90 -1.54 -10.83
N LEU A 149 6.02 -1.52 -11.83
CA LEU A 149 6.36 -1.57 -13.25
C LEU A 149 6.48 -0.18 -13.91
N ARG A 150 6.42 0.91 -13.12
CA ARG A 150 6.61 2.30 -13.56
C ARG A 150 5.66 2.73 -14.69
N VAL A 151 4.36 2.47 -14.54
CA VAL A 151 3.37 2.83 -15.57
C VAL A 151 3.02 4.33 -15.46
N LYS A 152 3.78 5.15 -16.19
CA LYS A 152 3.70 6.63 -16.18
C LYS A 152 3.98 7.24 -17.57
N ALA A 153 3.16 8.18 -18.02
CA ALA A 153 3.39 8.87 -19.31
C ALA A 153 4.38 10.04 -19.25
N GLU A 154 4.48 10.72 -18.10
CA GLU A 154 5.38 11.86 -17.85
C GLU A 154 6.82 11.46 -17.53
N PHE A 155 7.70 12.47 -17.52
CA PHE A 155 9.03 12.39 -16.91
C PHE A 155 8.98 11.81 -15.48
N PRO A 156 9.95 10.98 -15.07
CA PRO A 156 11.15 10.54 -15.81
C PRO A 156 10.91 9.35 -16.75
N ILE A 157 9.75 8.69 -16.68
CA ILE A 157 9.47 7.44 -17.39
C ILE A 157 9.19 7.65 -18.89
N ASN A 158 8.39 8.67 -19.23
CA ASN A 158 8.11 9.08 -20.61
C ASN A 158 7.52 7.96 -21.52
N LEU A 159 6.62 7.11 -21.02
CA LEU A 159 6.01 6.05 -21.87
C LEU A 159 5.24 6.61 -23.07
N TRP A 160 4.62 7.78 -22.91
CA TRP A 160 3.48 8.30 -23.69
C TRP A 160 2.14 7.62 -23.31
N PRO A 161 0.99 8.33 -23.32
CA PRO A 161 -0.27 7.80 -22.79
C PRO A 161 -0.78 6.55 -23.51
N ASN A 162 -0.66 6.47 -24.84
CA ASN A 162 -1.06 5.28 -25.60
C ASN A 162 -0.35 4.01 -25.09
N ALA A 163 0.95 4.11 -24.86
CA ALA A 163 1.77 3.04 -24.29
C ALA A 163 1.42 2.75 -22.82
N ALA A 164 1.28 3.78 -21.98
CA ALA A 164 0.91 3.61 -20.57
C ALA A 164 -0.46 2.92 -20.41
N GLN A 165 -1.46 3.30 -21.20
CA GLN A 165 -2.79 2.69 -21.21
C GLN A 165 -2.75 1.25 -21.75
N ALA A 166 -2.01 0.99 -22.82
CA ALA A 166 -1.83 -0.36 -23.37
C ALA A 166 -1.15 -1.29 -22.35
N TYR A 167 -0.10 -0.80 -21.69
CA TYR A 167 0.64 -1.53 -20.67
C TYR A 167 -0.21 -1.82 -19.43
N HIS A 168 -0.90 -0.81 -18.88
CA HIS A 168 -1.86 -1.00 -17.80
C HIS A 168 -2.95 -2.02 -18.15
N ARG A 169 -3.50 -1.96 -19.38
CA ARG A 169 -4.53 -2.90 -19.84
C ARG A 169 -4.00 -4.34 -19.87
N TRP A 170 -2.79 -4.57 -20.39
CA TRP A 170 -2.16 -5.90 -20.36
C TRP A 170 -1.87 -6.39 -18.94
N ILE A 171 -1.45 -5.52 -18.02
CA ILE A 171 -1.28 -5.86 -16.59
C ILE A 171 -2.62 -6.31 -16.00
N ARG A 172 -3.68 -5.47 -16.13
CA ARG A 172 -5.03 -5.77 -15.61
C ARG A 172 -5.59 -7.06 -16.21
N THR A 173 -5.44 -7.28 -17.51
CA THR A 173 -5.91 -8.51 -18.17
C THR A 173 -5.15 -9.73 -17.67
N SER A 174 -3.82 -9.67 -17.58
CA SER A 174 -2.99 -10.77 -17.06
C SER A 174 -3.39 -11.17 -15.63
N ILE A 175 -3.75 -10.19 -14.79
CA ILE A 175 -4.24 -10.45 -13.42
C ILE A 175 -5.66 -11.04 -13.44
N LYS A 176 -6.57 -10.49 -14.26
CA LYS A 176 -7.95 -11.00 -14.40
C LYS A 176 -7.98 -12.46 -14.84
N GLU A 177 -7.14 -12.82 -15.80
CA GLU A 177 -7.02 -14.17 -16.36
C GLU A 177 -6.18 -15.11 -15.49
N ASN A 178 -5.68 -14.64 -14.34
CA ASN A 178 -4.77 -15.37 -13.44
C ASN A 178 -3.56 -15.97 -14.18
N LYS A 179 -2.91 -15.17 -15.04
CA LYS A 179 -1.72 -15.57 -15.79
C LYS A 179 -0.64 -16.07 -14.82
N PRO A 180 -0.09 -17.28 -15.03
CA PRO A 180 1.06 -17.79 -14.25
C PRO A 180 2.20 -16.78 -14.18
N TYR A 181 2.75 -16.58 -12.99
CA TYR A 181 3.72 -15.49 -12.76
C TYR A 181 5.06 -15.70 -13.50
N ASP A 182 5.47 -16.94 -13.74
CA ASP A 182 6.59 -17.29 -14.62
C ASP A 182 6.37 -16.78 -16.06
N LYS A 183 5.15 -16.98 -16.62
CA LYS A 183 4.78 -16.46 -17.93
C LYS A 183 4.70 -14.93 -17.95
N PHE A 184 4.10 -14.33 -16.92
CA PHE A 184 4.04 -12.87 -16.77
C PHE A 184 5.45 -12.25 -16.75
N ALA A 185 6.38 -12.83 -16.00
CA ALA A 185 7.77 -12.38 -15.97
C ALA A 185 8.50 -12.61 -17.29
N ARG A 186 8.35 -13.80 -17.90
CA ARG A 186 8.96 -14.10 -19.21
C ARG A 186 8.48 -13.16 -20.30
N GLU A 187 7.17 -12.92 -20.41
CA GLU A 187 6.59 -11.99 -21.39
C GLU A 187 7.17 -10.57 -21.26
N LEU A 188 7.49 -10.09 -20.05
CA LEU A 188 8.13 -8.79 -19.82
C LEU A 188 9.63 -8.81 -20.16
N LEU A 189 10.33 -9.89 -19.86
CA LEU A 189 11.77 -10.02 -20.08
C LEU A 189 12.13 -10.28 -21.55
N THR A 190 11.36 -11.07 -22.29
CA THR A 190 11.68 -11.44 -23.68
C THR A 190 10.91 -10.60 -24.72
N ALA A 191 10.22 -9.55 -24.28
CA ALA A 191 9.35 -8.72 -25.11
C ALA A 191 10.11 -8.09 -26.29
N SER A 192 9.57 -8.24 -27.50
CA SER A 192 10.03 -7.53 -28.71
C SER A 192 8.82 -7.07 -29.52
N GLY A 193 8.86 -5.87 -30.08
CA GLY A 193 7.72 -5.25 -30.75
C GLY A 193 7.58 -3.75 -30.45
N SER A 194 6.44 -3.18 -30.85
CA SER A 194 6.09 -1.77 -30.68
C SER A 194 5.55 -1.48 -29.28
N ASN A 195 6.00 -0.38 -28.66
CA ASN A 195 5.46 0.09 -27.38
C ASN A 195 3.95 0.44 -27.41
N PHE A 196 3.33 0.59 -28.58
CA PHE A 196 1.89 0.83 -28.75
C PHE A 196 1.09 -0.43 -29.10
N ARG A 197 1.73 -1.51 -29.59
CA ARG A 197 1.05 -2.73 -30.07
C ARG A 197 1.38 -3.98 -29.26
N ASP A 198 2.55 -4.02 -28.63
CA ASP A 198 3.11 -5.16 -27.89
C ASP A 198 3.35 -4.76 -26.43
N PRO A 199 2.30 -4.68 -25.58
CA PRO A 199 2.37 -3.98 -24.30
C PRO A 199 3.53 -4.34 -23.36
N PRO A 200 4.00 -5.60 -23.26
CA PRO A 200 5.13 -5.96 -22.38
C PRO A 200 6.44 -5.23 -22.69
N VAL A 201 6.70 -4.77 -23.93
CA VAL A 201 7.94 -4.05 -24.27
C VAL A 201 8.07 -2.74 -23.48
N ASN A 202 6.96 -2.23 -22.94
CA ASN A 202 6.97 -1.06 -22.08
C ASN A 202 7.75 -1.24 -20.78
N PHE A 203 8.04 -2.49 -20.37
CA PHE A 203 8.99 -2.76 -19.29
C PHE A 203 10.37 -2.11 -19.56
N TYR A 204 10.87 -2.20 -20.79
CA TYR A 204 12.13 -1.58 -21.24
C TYR A 204 11.99 -0.07 -21.47
N ARG A 205 10.88 0.37 -22.06
CA ARG A 205 10.62 1.81 -22.27
C ARG A 205 10.55 2.58 -20.95
N ALA A 206 10.01 1.96 -19.90
CA ALA A 206 9.86 2.52 -18.56
C ALA A 206 11.15 2.50 -17.71
N MET A 207 12.30 2.12 -18.27
CA MET A 207 13.59 2.21 -17.60
C MET A 207 14.19 3.60 -17.81
N GLN A 208 14.49 4.31 -16.72
CA GLN A 208 15.19 5.60 -16.77
C GLN A 208 16.61 5.44 -17.35
N ASN A 209 17.31 4.37 -16.95
CA ASN A 209 18.63 4.00 -17.46
C ASN A 209 18.51 2.74 -18.32
N ARG A 210 18.57 2.91 -19.64
CA ARG A 210 18.47 1.82 -20.64
C ARG A 210 19.81 1.15 -20.97
N GLN A 211 20.91 1.58 -20.34
CA GLN A 211 22.18 0.87 -20.47
C GLN A 211 22.05 -0.54 -19.88
N PRO A 212 22.80 -1.55 -20.36
CA PRO A 212 22.63 -2.94 -19.92
C PRO A 212 22.72 -3.13 -18.39
N ALA A 213 23.56 -2.34 -17.71
CA ALA A 213 23.66 -2.34 -16.24
C ALA A 213 22.42 -1.74 -15.54
N GLY A 214 21.77 -0.71 -16.11
CA GLY A 214 20.52 -0.15 -15.60
C GLY A 214 19.32 -1.06 -15.83
N THR A 215 19.33 -1.78 -16.96
CA THR A 215 18.40 -2.89 -17.23
C THR A 215 18.56 -4.00 -16.20
N ALA A 216 19.79 -4.45 -15.93
CA ALA A 216 20.08 -5.46 -14.92
C ALA A 216 19.62 -5.03 -13.51
N GLN A 217 19.87 -3.78 -13.11
CA GLN A 217 19.36 -3.20 -11.86
C GLN A 217 17.83 -3.26 -11.78
N THR A 218 17.14 -2.83 -12.84
CA THR A 218 15.67 -2.82 -12.90
C THR A 218 15.08 -4.23 -12.82
N VAL A 219 15.70 -5.20 -13.49
CA VAL A 219 15.31 -6.62 -13.45
C VAL A 219 15.54 -7.22 -12.06
N ALA A 220 16.67 -6.94 -11.43
CA ALA A 220 16.97 -7.38 -10.06
C ALA A 220 15.96 -6.82 -9.05
N LEU A 221 15.62 -5.53 -9.14
CA LEU A 221 14.61 -4.93 -8.27
C LEU A 221 13.22 -5.54 -8.51
N THR A 222 12.81 -5.65 -9.78
CA THR A 222 11.47 -6.10 -10.16
C THR A 222 11.22 -7.56 -9.81
N PHE A 223 12.10 -8.47 -10.23
CA PHE A 223 11.85 -9.91 -10.19
C PHE A 223 12.69 -10.70 -9.18
N MET A 224 13.79 -10.14 -8.68
CA MET A 224 14.63 -10.76 -7.64
C MET A 224 14.43 -10.12 -6.26
N GLY A 225 13.85 -8.91 -6.21
CA GLY A 225 13.66 -8.14 -4.99
C GLY A 225 14.98 -7.67 -4.40
N VAL A 226 15.96 -7.32 -5.24
CA VAL A 226 17.31 -6.91 -4.82
C VAL A 226 17.70 -5.56 -5.40
N ARG A 227 18.18 -4.67 -4.55
CA ARG A 227 18.80 -3.37 -4.89
C ARG A 227 20.25 -3.58 -5.35
N ALA A 228 20.42 -3.78 -6.67
CA ALA A 228 21.70 -4.15 -7.27
C ALA A 228 22.68 -2.97 -7.50
N GLU A 229 22.30 -1.75 -7.14
CA GLU A 229 23.13 -0.53 -7.30
C GLU A 229 24.41 -0.59 -6.46
N LYS A 230 24.40 -1.37 -5.36
CA LYS A 230 25.53 -1.56 -4.44
C LYS A 230 26.29 -2.87 -4.66
N TRP A 231 26.00 -3.62 -5.72
CA TRP A 231 26.75 -4.85 -6.02
C TRP A 231 28.18 -4.55 -6.49
N PRO A 232 29.11 -5.52 -6.35
CA PRO A 232 30.41 -5.46 -7.04
C PRO A 232 30.22 -5.21 -8.54
N LYS A 233 31.00 -4.29 -9.11
CA LYS A 233 30.85 -3.84 -10.51
C LYS A 233 30.88 -5.01 -11.48
N ASP A 234 31.79 -5.96 -11.28
CA ASP A 234 31.97 -7.12 -12.16
C ASP A 234 30.77 -8.06 -12.12
N ARG A 235 30.15 -8.26 -10.95
CA ARG A 235 28.91 -9.05 -10.80
C ARG A 235 27.74 -8.39 -11.54
N LEU A 236 27.62 -7.07 -11.44
CA LEU A 236 26.59 -6.34 -12.18
C LEU A 236 26.87 -6.35 -13.69
N ALA A 237 28.13 -6.23 -14.12
CA ALA A 237 28.53 -6.31 -15.53
C ALA A 237 28.27 -7.70 -16.12
N ALA A 238 28.56 -8.77 -15.39
CA ALA A 238 28.28 -10.15 -15.80
C ALA A 238 26.78 -10.42 -15.99
N MET A 239 25.92 -9.84 -15.14
CA MET A 239 24.45 -9.86 -15.32
C MET A 239 23.99 -8.90 -16.45
N ALA A 240 24.68 -7.78 -16.66
CA ALA A 240 24.36 -6.82 -17.71
C ALA A 240 24.55 -7.41 -19.13
N ALA A 241 25.49 -8.35 -19.30
CA ALA A 241 25.76 -9.00 -20.57
C ALA A 241 24.51 -9.65 -21.23
N PHE A 242 23.58 -10.20 -20.44
CA PHE A 242 22.31 -10.77 -20.95
C PHE A 242 21.39 -9.72 -21.61
N PHE A 243 21.60 -8.43 -21.31
CA PHE A 243 20.83 -7.30 -21.81
C PHE A 243 21.63 -6.43 -22.79
N ALA A 244 22.81 -6.86 -23.22
CA ALA A 244 23.70 -6.07 -24.08
C ALA A 244 23.15 -5.85 -25.50
N ASN A 245 22.32 -6.77 -26.00
CA ASN A 245 21.83 -6.79 -27.39
C ASN A 245 20.36 -6.35 -27.51
N VAL A 246 19.90 -5.47 -26.62
CA VAL A 246 18.56 -4.87 -26.71
C VAL A 246 18.60 -3.68 -27.66
N GLY A 247 18.07 -3.88 -28.86
CA GLY A 247 17.96 -2.88 -29.91
C GLY A 247 16.75 -1.96 -29.71
N HIS A 248 16.93 -0.71 -30.11
CA HIS A 248 15.93 0.36 -30.04
C HIS A 248 15.77 1.00 -31.43
N LYS A 249 14.54 1.11 -31.95
CA LYS A 249 14.26 1.70 -33.27
C LYS A 249 13.01 2.57 -33.25
N TYR A 250 13.14 3.83 -33.65
CA TYR A 250 12.00 4.72 -33.87
C TYR A 250 11.28 4.39 -35.19
N THR A 251 9.97 4.64 -35.23
CA THR A 251 9.14 4.51 -36.44
C THR A 251 8.72 5.90 -36.94
N SER A 252 7.88 5.94 -37.97
CA SER A 252 7.22 7.18 -38.41
C SER A 252 6.02 7.59 -37.52
N GLU A 253 5.50 6.69 -36.66
CA GLU A 253 4.45 7.04 -35.70
C GLU A 253 5.10 7.78 -34.51
N TRP A 254 4.65 9.01 -34.25
CA TRP A 254 5.24 9.87 -33.21
C TRP A 254 5.16 9.21 -31.82
N LYS A 255 6.31 9.12 -31.14
CA LYS A 255 6.52 8.45 -29.84
C LYS A 255 6.37 6.92 -29.86
N GLU A 256 6.22 6.30 -31.04
CA GLU A 256 6.38 4.86 -31.18
C GLU A 256 7.87 4.49 -31.23
N GLU A 257 8.23 3.42 -30.52
CA GLU A 257 9.57 2.85 -30.46
C GLU A 257 9.45 1.33 -30.42
N ILE A 258 10.17 0.66 -31.32
CA ILE A 258 10.29 -0.79 -31.39
C ILE A 258 11.49 -1.22 -30.55
N ILE A 259 11.24 -2.14 -29.61
CA ILE A 259 12.26 -2.86 -28.85
C ILE A 259 12.48 -4.21 -29.52
N TYR A 260 13.72 -4.63 -29.73
CA TYR A 260 14.02 -5.89 -30.42
C TYR A 260 15.37 -6.50 -29.98
N PHE A 261 15.62 -7.75 -30.35
CA PHE A 261 16.93 -8.38 -30.21
C PHE A 261 17.82 -7.99 -31.40
N ASP A 262 18.95 -7.32 -31.15
CA ASP A 262 19.93 -7.00 -32.18
C ASP A 262 20.85 -8.21 -32.43
N ALA A 263 20.38 -9.12 -33.29
CA ALA A 263 21.12 -10.31 -33.70
C ALA A 263 22.40 -9.98 -34.47
N VAL A 264 22.52 -8.81 -35.11
CA VAL A 264 23.73 -8.42 -35.85
C VAL A 264 24.82 -7.99 -34.88
N HIS A 265 24.47 -7.19 -33.87
CA HIS A 265 25.37 -6.89 -32.77
C HIS A 265 25.73 -8.17 -32.00
N ALA A 266 24.75 -9.01 -31.64
CA ALA A 266 24.97 -10.25 -30.92
C ALA A 266 25.89 -11.23 -31.66
N ALA A 267 25.83 -11.33 -32.99
CA ALA A 267 26.72 -12.16 -33.79
C ALA A 267 28.20 -11.73 -33.72
N THR A 268 28.49 -10.47 -33.40
CA THR A 268 29.86 -9.94 -33.27
C THR A 268 30.30 -9.76 -31.82
N GLN A 269 29.37 -9.48 -30.90
CA GLN A 269 29.62 -9.24 -29.48
C GLN A 269 28.49 -9.85 -28.61
N PRO A 270 28.42 -11.20 -28.46
CA PRO A 270 27.29 -11.85 -27.76
C PRO A 270 27.06 -11.37 -26.33
N ALA A 271 28.14 -11.04 -25.60
CA ALA A 271 28.11 -10.51 -24.22
C ALA A 271 28.28 -8.97 -24.13
N GLY A 272 28.24 -8.28 -25.27
CA GLY A 272 28.56 -6.86 -25.38
C GLY A 272 30.06 -6.52 -25.27
N SER A 273 30.37 -5.23 -25.33
CA SER A 273 31.73 -4.67 -25.41
C SER A 273 32.52 -4.66 -24.09
N GLY A 274 31.98 -5.21 -23.00
CA GLY A 274 32.50 -5.04 -21.64
C GLY A 274 33.61 -6.02 -21.22
N GLY A 275 33.89 -7.08 -21.99
CA GLY A 275 34.93 -8.07 -21.70
C GLY A 275 34.72 -8.98 -20.47
N VAL A 276 33.78 -8.66 -19.58
CA VAL A 276 33.37 -9.50 -18.45
C VAL A 276 32.55 -10.69 -18.97
N PRO A 277 32.92 -11.96 -18.67
CA PRO A 277 32.12 -13.11 -19.07
C PRO A 277 30.70 -13.07 -18.49
N PRO A 278 29.67 -13.45 -19.25
CA PRO A 278 28.30 -13.48 -18.75
C PRO A 278 28.17 -14.52 -17.63
N ALA A 279 27.57 -14.12 -16.51
CA ALA A 279 27.32 -15.00 -15.37
C ALA A 279 26.05 -14.58 -14.65
N PHE A 280 25.29 -15.57 -14.18
CA PHE A 280 24.08 -15.34 -13.43
C PHE A 280 24.39 -14.73 -12.06
N PRO A 281 23.45 -13.99 -11.44
CA PRO A 281 23.63 -13.38 -10.11
C PRO A 281 24.05 -14.32 -8.99
N ASP A 282 23.79 -15.63 -9.09
CA ASP A 282 24.24 -16.65 -8.14
C ASP A 282 25.73 -17.04 -8.30
N GLY A 283 26.40 -16.54 -9.34
CA GLY A 283 27.80 -16.84 -9.67
C GLY A 283 27.97 -17.91 -10.75
N THR A 284 26.89 -18.55 -11.21
CA THR A 284 26.94 -19.58 -12.25
C THR A 284 27.34 -18.97 -13.60
N PRO A 285 28.43 -19.42 -14.24
CA PRO A 285 28.80 -18.95 -15.57
C PRO A 285 27.73 -19.27 -16.62
N ALA A 286 27.56 -18.38 -17.58
CA ALA A 286 26.69 -18.59 -18.73
C ALA A 286 27.49 -18.56 -20.04
N THR A 287 26.84 -18.96 -21.13
CA THR A 287 27.37 -18.79 -22.48
C THR A 287 26.28 -18.15 -23.33
N LEU A 288 26.60 -17.01 -23.93
CA LEU A 288 25.72 -16.30 -24.86
C LEU A 288 26.21 -16.58 -26.27
N THR A 289 25.32 -17.12 -27.10
CA THR A 289 25.56 -17.37 -28.52
C THR A 289 24.91 -16.26 -29.35
N GLY A 290 25.53 -15.86 -30.45
CA GLY A 290 25.06 -14.70 -31.23
C GLY A 290 23.72 -14.91 -31.96
N ASP A 291 23.26 -16.16 -32.04
CA ASP A 291 21.99 -16.59 -32.62
C ASP A 291 20.82 -16.60 -31.62
N ARG A 292 21.08 -16.41 -30.32
CA ARG A 292 20.07 -16.46 -29.26
C ARG A 292 20.03 -15.16 -28.44
N ASP A 293 18.82 -14.70 -28.14
CA ASP A 293 18.61 -13.54 -27.27
C ASP A 293 19.03 -13.85 -25.82
N GLY A 294 20.00 -13.09 -25.30
CA GLY A 294 20.46 -13.20 -23.92
C GLY A 294 19.34 -13.00 -22.89
N ARG A 295 18.27 -12.27 -23.24
CA ARG A 295 17.09 -12.11 -22.39
C ARG A 295 16.34 -13.41 -22.18
N GLU A 296 16.29 -14.29 -23.19
CA GLU A 296 15.70 -15.62 -23.04
C GLU A 296 16.56 -16.51 -22.14
N VAL A 297 17.89 -16.49 -22.32
CA VAL A 297 18.83 -17.25 -21.49
C VAL A 297 18.70 -16.83 -20.02
N PHE A 298 18.56 -15.52 -19.77
CA PHE A 298 18.31 -15.01 -18.43
C PHE A 298 16.92 -15.37 -17.89
N ALA A 299 15.88 -15.27 -18.72
CA ALA A 299 14.52 -15.62 -18.33
C ALA A 299 14.39 -17.12 -17.98
N ASP A 300 15.03 -18.01 -18.74
CA ASP A 300 15.10 -19.46 -18.44
C ASP A 300 15.68 -19.73 -17.05
N TRP A 301 16.84 -19.12 -16.72
CA TRP A 301 17.46 -19.25 -15.40
C TRP A 301 16.62 -18.63 -14.29
N LEU A 302 15.99 -17.48 -14.54
CA LEU A 302 15.24 -16.74 -13.52
C LEU A 302 13.98 -17.49 -13.11
N ILE A 303 13.22 -18.02 -14.08
CA ILE A 303 11.93 -18.69 -13.81
C ILE A 303 12.09 -20.16 -13.40
N ASP A 304 13.30 -20.74 -13.45
CA ASP A 304 13.55 -22.10 -13.01
C ASP A 304 13.07 -22.32 -11.56
N ALA A 305 12.47 -23.49 -11.30
CA ALA A 305 11.87 -23.84 -10.02
C ALA A 305 12.88 -23.88 -8.84
N LYS A 306 14.18 -23.91 -9.11
CA LYS A 306 15.27 -23.89 -8.12
C LYS A 306 15.89 -22.51 -7.96
N ASN A 307 15.45 -21.49 -8.71
CA ASN A 307 16.02 -20.15 -8.63
C ASN A 307 15.83 -19.54 -7.23
N PRO A 308 16.91 -19.08 -6.55
CA PRO A 308 16.84 -18.65 -5.16
C PRO A 308 16.26 -17.24 -4.95
N TYR A 309 15.89 -16.55 -6.05
CA TYR A 309 15.41 -15.16 -6.04
C TYR A 309 13.94 -15.03 -6.47
N PHE A 310 13.56 -15.66 -7.58
CA PHE A 310 12.31 -15.36 -8.29
C PHE A 310 11.05 -15.67 -7.46
N GLY A 311 10.92 -16.91 -6.98
CA GLY A 311 9.80 -17.30 -6.12
C GLY A 311 9.80 -16.52 -4.81
N ARG A 312 10.97 -16.38 -4.18
CA ARG A 312 11.17 -15.64 -2.92
C ARG A 312 10.68 -14.19 -3.00
N CYS A 313 11.07 -13.49 -4.07
CA CYS A 313 10.72 -12.10 -4.31
C CYS A 313 9.19 -11.91 -4.30
N ILE A 314 8.46 -12.69 -5.11
CA ILE A 314 7.03 -12.46 -5.26
C ILE A 314 6.23 -12.88 -4.04
N VAL A 315 6.56 -13.99 -3.37
CA VAL A 315 5.80 -14.41 -2.18
C VAL A 315 6.04 -13.46 -1.00
N ASN A 316 7.26 -12.92 -0.85
CA ASN A 316 7.56 -11.89 0.14
C ASN A 316 6.82 -10.57 -0.15
N ARG A 317 6.69 -10.20 -1.43
CA ARG A 317 5.96 -9.01 -1.88
C ARG A 317 4.44 -9.16 -1.72
N VAL A 318 3.87 -10.33 -2.04
CA VAL A 318 2.46 -10.67 -1.80
C VAL A 318 2.15 -10.63 -0.29
N TRP A 319 3.01 -11.23 0.54
CA TRP A 319 2.90 -11.14 2.00
C TRP A 319 2.95 -9.69 2.49
N TYR A 320 3.89 -8.88 2.00
CA TYR A 320 3.95 -7.45 2.30
C TYR A 320 2.69 -6.68 1.87
N TRP A 321 2.10 -6.96 0.71
CA TRP A 321 0.88 -6.29 0.28
C TRP A 321 -0.32 -6.59 1.19
N LEU A 322 -0.45 -7.83 1.67
CA LEU A 322 -1.53 -8.25 2.57
C LEU A 322 -1.30 -7.89 4.06
N LEU A 323 -0.05 -7.85 4.53
CA LEU A 323 0.29 -7.67 5.94
C LEU A 323 1.14 -6.42 6.23
N GLY A 324 1.44 -5.58 5.23
CA GLY A 324 2.20 -4.32 5.35
C GLY A 324 3.67 -4.44 5.74
N ARG A 325 4.14 -5.64 6.09
CA ARG A 325 5.52 -5.95 6.39
C ARG A 325 5.87 -7.26 5.71
N GLY A 326 6.94 -7.28 4.90
CA GLY A 326 7.46 -8.53 4.34
C GLY A 326 8.04 -9.43 5.43
N ILE A 327 8.23 -10.71 5.09
CA ILE A 327 8.96 -11.67 5.92
C ILE A 327 10.44 -11.26 5.96
N VAL A 328 11.01 -10.91 4.79
CA VAL A 328 12.17 -10.00 4.70
C VAL A 328 11.65 -8.57 4.78
N HIS A 329 12.25 -7.73 5.64
CA HIS A 329 11.79 -6.35 5.80
C HIS A 329 12.30 -5.45 4.66
N GLU A 330 11.43 -4.53 4.24
CA GLU A 330 11.43 -3.96 2.88
C GLU A 330 11.31 -5.06 1.81
N PRO A 331 10.19 -5.13 1.07
CA PRO A 331 9.87 -6.30 0.23
C PRO A 331 10.78 -6.47 -1.00
N ASP A 332 11.64 -5.47 -1.26
CA ASP A 332 12.52 -5.32 -2.41
C ASP A 332 14.00 -5.09 -2.00
N ASP A 333 14.38 -5.43 -0.76
CA ASP A 333 15.75 -5.34 -0.23
C ASP A 333 16.27 -6.70 0.27
N ILE A 334 16.08 -7.75 -0.52
CA ILE A 334 16.51 -9.12 -0.19
C ILE A 334 18.03 -9.23 -0.36
N ARG A 335 18.73 -9.39 0.77
CA ARG A 335 20.20 -9.53 0.79
C ARG A 335 20.67 -10.33 2.02
N PRO A 336 21.92 -10.87 2.02
CA PRO A 336 22.37 -11.78 3.09
C PRO A 336 22.34 -11.19 4.51
N ASP A 337 22.55 -9.87 4.65
CA ASP A 337 22.49 -9.14 5.93
C ASP A 337 21.06 -8.68 6.31
N ASN A 338 20.06 -8.93 5.47
CA ASN A 338 18.63 -8.70 5.75
C ASN A 338 17.87 -10.04 5.71
N PRO A 339 18.07 -10.94 6.69
CA PRO A 339 17.46 -12.26 6.68
C PRO A 339 15.95 -12.21 6.94
N PRO A 340 15.17 -13.20 6.45
CA PRO A 340 13.75 -13.32 6.77
C PRO A 340 13.52 -13.54 8.26
N SER A 341 12.52 -12.88 8.85
CA SER A 341 12.15 -13.07 10.27
C SER A 341 11.67 -14.49 10.58
N ASN A 342 11.05 -15.14 9.59
CA ASN A 342 10.67 -16.54 9.59
C ASN A 342 11.11 -17.23 8.27
N PRO A 343 12.31 -17.84 8.21
CA PRO A 343 12.82 -18.50 7.01
C PRO A 343 11.96 -19.69 6.55
N GLU A 344 11.39 -20.45 7.49
CA GLU A 344 10.55 -21.62 7.20
C GLU A 344 9.25 -21.21 6.50
N LEU A 345 8.63 -20.12 6.94
CA LEU A 345 7.43 -19.56 6.32
C LEU A 345 7.70 -19.13 4.87
N LEU A 346 8.83 -18.45 4.65
CA LEU A 346 9.22 -17.99 3.32
C LEU A 346 9.45 -19.19 2.38
N ALA A 347 10.22 -20.19 2.82
CA ALA A 347 10.46 -21.43 2.07
C ALA A 347 9.20 -22.30 1.89
N TYR A 348 8.19 -22.19 2.77
CA TYR A 348 6.88 -22.81 2.56
C TYR A 348 6.13 -22.14 1.41
N LEU A 349 6.02 -20.81 1.41
CA LEU A 349 5.33 -20.08 0.34
C LEU A 349 6.05 -20.21 -1.02
N GLU A 350 7.39 -20.21 -1.03
CA GLU A 350 8.17 -20.49 -2.25
C GLU A 350 7.81 -21.86 -2.87
N ARG A 351 7.69 -22.92 -2.04
CA ARG A 351 7.28 -24.25 -2.50
C ARG A 351 5.84 -24.31 -2.99
N GLU A 352 4.91 -23.65 -2.30
CA GLU A 352 3.50 -23.56 -2.71
C GLU A 352 3.34 -22.87 -4.07
N LEU A 353 4.14 -21.82 -4.34
CA LEU A 353 4.13 -21.12 -5.63
C LEU A 353 4.60 -22.03 -6.77
N VAL A 354 5.68 -22.78 -6.58
CA VAL A 354 6.17 -23.72 -7.59
C VAL A 354 5.18 -24.86 -7.78
N ALA A 355 4.63 -25.42 -6.69
CA ALA A 355 3.66 -26.51 -6.74
C ALA A 355 2.34 -26.10 -7.43
N SER A 356 1.88 -24.85 -7.25
CA SER A 356 0.70 -24.31 -7.92
C SER A 356 0.94 -23.89 -9.37
N LYS A 357 2.15 -24.08 -9.92
CA LYS A 357 2.58 -23.59 -11.24
C LYS A 357 2.46 -22.07 -11.37
N TYR A 358 3.00 -21.37 -10.38
CA TYR A 358 3.10 -19.91 -10.31
C TYR A 358 1.74 -19.19 -10.26
N ASP A 359 0.70 -19.85 -9.75
CA ASP A 359 -0.61 -19.25 -9.46
C ASP A 359 -0.52 -18.31 -8.24
N LEU A 360 -0.69 -16.99 -8.45
CA LEU A 360 -0.70 -16.01 -7.38
C LEU A 360 -2.02 -15.97 -6.61
N LYS A 361 -3.18 -16.30 -7.22
CA LYS A 361 -4.46 -16.45 -6.49
C LYS A 361 -4.38 -17.59 -5.47
N HIS A 362 -3.62 -18.65 -5.74
CA HIS A 362 -3.30 -19.67 -4.73
C HIS A 362 -2.57 -19.08 -3.51
N ILE A 363 -1.53 -18.29 -3.72
CA ILE A 363 -0.77 -17.66 -2.61
C ILE A 363 -1.64 -16.66 -1.83
N TYR A 364 -2.43 -15.83 -2.51
CA TYR A 364 -3.40 -14.95 -1.83
C TYR A 364 -4.38 -15.76 -0.99
N ARG A 365 -4.95 -16.85 -1.54
CA ARG A 365 -5.89 -17.74 -0.83
C ARG A 365 -5.27 -18.36 0.42
N LEU A 366 -4.03 -18.87 0.35
CA LEU A 366 -3.34 -19.45 1.50
C LEU A 366 -3.18 -18.43 2.63
N ILE A 367 -2.70 -17.22 2.32
CA ILE A 367 -2.45 -16.19 3.33
C ILE A 367 -3.77 -15.71 3.94
N LEU A 368 -4.78 -15.37 3.12
CA LEU A 368 -6.08 -14.86 3.60
C LEU A 368 -6.84 -15.87 4.47
N ASN A 369 -6.68 -17.18 4.23
CA ASN A 369 -7.30 -18.23 5.05
C ASN A 369 -6.52 -18.56 6.35
N SER A 370 -5.30 -18.06 6.53
CA SER A 370 -4.52 -18.30 7.75
C SER A 370 -5.13 -17.57 8.96
N GLN A 371 -5.07 -18.19 10.15
CA GLN A 371 -5.34 -17.48 11.40
C GLN A 371 -4.38 -16.30 11.60
N THR A 372 -3.14 -16.42 11.13
CA THR A 372 -2.11 -15.36 11.16
C THR A 372 -2.60 -14.07 10.50
N TYR A 373 -3.17 -14.15 9.28
CA TYR A 373 -3.79 -13.00 8.64
C TYR A 373 -5.05 -12.51 9.36
N GLN A 374 -5.75 -13.41 10.07
CA GLN A 374 -6.99 -13.13 10.78
C GLN A 374 -6.80 -12.80 12.26
N LEU A 375 -5.57 -12.49 12.71
CA LEU A 375 -5.32 -11.95 14.04
C LEU A 375 -5.92 -10.54 14.18
N SER A 376 -6.29 -10.17 15.40
CA SER A 376 -6.70 -8.82 15.77
C SER A 376 -5.53 -7.84 15.64
N SER A 377 -5.86 -6.56 15.45
CA SER A 377 -4.89 -5.47 15.53
C SER A 377 -4.57 -5.04 16.97
N ILE A 378 -5.25 -5.59 17.97
CA ILE A 378 -4.97 -5.34 19.39
C ILE A 378 -3.86 -6.31 19.83
N PRO A 379 -2.61 -5.84 20.05
CA PRO A 379 -1.51 -6.74 20.37
C PRO A 379 -1.63 -7.24 21.81
N ARG A 380 -1.37 -8.54 22.03
CA ARG A 380 -1.15 -9.12 23.37
C ARG A 380 0.32 -9.07 23.80
N SER A 381 1.20 -8.55 22.94
CA SER A 381 2.63 -8.37 23.19
C SER A 381 3.12 -7.24 22.28
N ASP A 382 3.26 -6.04 22.83
CA ASP A 382 3.75 -4.87 22.10
C ASP A 382 5.28 -4.82 22.14
N SER A 383 5.92 -5.47 21.16
CA SER A 383 7.37 -5.42 21.01
C SER A 383 7.78 -5.47 19.53
N PRO A 384 8.95 -4.91 19.15
CA PRO A 384 9.47 -5.01 17.79
C PRO A 384 9.63 -6.46 17.30
N VAL A 385 9.95 -7.40 18.21
CA VAL A 385 10.06 -8.83 17.91
C VAL A 385 8.69 -9.42 17.59
N ALA A 386 7.65 -9.08 18.36
CA ALA A 386 6.28 -9.52 18.11
C ALA A 386 5.75 -9.00 16.76
N ALA A 387 5.96 -7.72 16.47
CA ALA A 387 5.59 -7.11 15.18
C ALA A 387 6.36 -7.73 14.00
N ALA A 388 7.66 -8.01 14.15
CA ALA A 388 8.47 -8.63 13.11
C ALA A 388 8.12 -10.10 12.81
N ASN A 389 7.43 -10.79 13.73
CA ASN A 389 7.00 -12.18 13.61
C ASN A 389 5.48 -12.33 13.49
N PHE A 390 4.76 -11.24 13.15
CA PHE A 390 3.32 -11.26 12.83
C PHE A 390 2.44 -11.75 14.00
N ALA A 391 2.77 -11.36 15.24
CA ALA A 391 2.00 -11.69 16.43
C ALA A 391 0.63 -10.99 16.52
N ALA A 392 0.40 -9.97 15.69
CA ALA A 392 -0.87 -9.26 15.52
C ALA A 392 -0.96 -8.80 14.07
N TYR A 393 -2.17 -8.51 13.58
CA TYR A 393 -2.31 -7.80 12.31
C TYR A 393 -1.89 -6.33 12.52
N PRO A 394 -1.04 -5.73 11.68
CA PRO A 394 -0.63 -4.35 11.89
C PRO A 394 -1.70 -3.38 11.39
N LEU A 395 -1.92 -2.29 12.13
CA LEU A 395 -2.74 -1.16 11.67
C LEU A 395 -2.07 -0.49 10.46
N ARG A 396 -2.81 -0.36 9.35
CA ARG A 396 -2.29 0.21 8.09
C ARG A 396 -3.26 1.22 7.52
N ARG A 397 -2.80 2.46 7.26
CA ARG A 397 -3.63 3.48 6.62
C ARG A 397 -4.15 2.97 5.27
N LEU A 398 -5.39 3.30 4.91
CA LEU A 398 -5.89 3.09 3.55
C LEU A 398 -4.98 3.78 2.52
N ASP A 399 -4.66 3.08 1.43
CA ASP A 399 -4.05 3.68 0.23
C ASP A 399 -4.89 4.88 -0.23
N ALA A 400 -4.26 5.92 -0.78
CA ALA A 400 -4.94 7.15 -1.19
C ALA A 400 -6.16 6.90 -2.09
N GLU A 401 -5.97 6.04 -3.09
CA GLU A 401 -6.96 5.63 -4.07
C GLU A 401 -8.15 4.91 -3.41
N VAL A 402 -7.86 4.01 -2.46
CA VAL A 402 -8.88 3.25 -1.70
C VAL A 402 -9.65 4.16 -0.74
N LEU A 403 -8.98 5.13 -0.12
CA LEU A 403 -9.62 6.08 0.80
C LEU A 403 -10.61 6.99 0.08
N ILE A 404 -10.22 7.59 -1.05
CA ILE A 404 -11.12 8.49 -1.80
C ILE A 404 -12.24 7.72 -2.50
N ASP A 405 -11.97 6.50 -2.99
CA ASP A 405 -13.00 5.59 -3.49
C ASP A 405 -14.00 5.22 -2.40
N ALA A 406 -13.56 4.93 -1.17
CA ALA A 406 -14.45 4.65 -0.04
C ALA A 406 -15.34 5.86 0.31
N ILE A 407 -14.75 7.06 0.38
CA ILE A 407 -15.48 8.33 0.59
C ILE A 407 -16.55 8.52 -0.50
N ASN A 408 -16.22 8.28 -1.76
CA ASN A 408 -17.14 8.39 -2.90
C ASN A 408 -18.20 7.28 -2.92
N GLN A 409 -17.83 6.04 -2.58
CA GLN A 409 -18.74 4.89 -2.46
C GLN A 409 -19.83 5.15 -1.41
N ILE A 410 -19.45 5.69 -0.25
CA ILE A 410 -20.38 6.03 0.85
C ILE A 410 -21.28 7.19 0.45
N THR A 411 -20.70 8.30 0.02
CA THR A 411 -21.44 9.55 -0.23
C THR A 411 -22.21 9.55 -1.54
N GLY A 412 -21.87 8.66 -2.48
CA GLY A 412 -22.45 8.59 -3.82
C GLY A 412 -21.92 9.66 -4.78
N GLY A 413 -20.78 10.27 -4.45
CA GLY A 413 -20.03 11.21 -5.28
C GLY A 413 -18.98 10.54 -6.16
N SER A 414 -18.09 11.36 -6.72
CA SER A 414 -17.00 10.98 -7.62
C SER A 414 -15.83 11.97 -7.50
N GLU A 415 -14.67 11.62 -8.05
CA GLU A 415 -13.61 12.57 -8.39
C GLU A 415 -13.69 12.95 -9.87
N SER A 416 -13.07 14.08 -10.21
CA SER A 416 -12.74 14.46 -11.59
C SER A 416 -11.23 14.44 -11.73
N TYR A 417 -10.72 13.67 -12.68
CA TYR A 417 -9.29 13.54 -12.95
C TYR A 417 -8.98 13.96 -14.38
N SER A 418 -7.78 14.50 -14.59
CA SER A 418 -7.25 14.84 -15.91
C SER A 418 -5.77 14.48 -15.98
N SER A 419 -5.33 13.91 -17.10
CA SER A 419 -3.91 13.83 -17.43
C SER A 419 -3.46 15.13 -18.10
N PRO A 420 -2.32 15.73 -17.69
CA PRO A 420 -1.71 16.84 -18.43
C PRO A 420 -1.10 16.40 -19.77
N ILE A 421 -0.96 15.08 -20.00
CA ILE A 421 -0.29 14.50 -21.17
C ILE A 421 -1.25 13.52 -21.89
N PRO A 422 -1.43 13.62 -23.22
CA PRO A 422 -0.82 14.63 -24.10
C PRO A 422 -1.56 15.96 -23.92
N GLU A 423 -1.05 17.03 -24.53
CA GLU A 423 -1.86 18.23 -24.75
C GLU A 423 -2.75 18.04 -25.99
N PRO A 424 -4.04 18.44 -25.98
CA PRO A 424 -4.78 18.99 -24.84
C PRO A 424 -5.17 17.92 -23.80
N PHE A 425 -5.40 18.37 -22.55
CA PHE A 425 -5.63 17.50 -21.40
C PHE A 425 -6.67 16.40 -21.64
N THR A 426 -6.32 15.16 -21.24
CA THR A 426 -7.22 14.02 -21.30
C THR A 426 -8.03 13.92 -20.01
N PHE A 427 -9.33 14.18 -20.08
CA PHE A 427 -10.24 14.03 -18.95
C PHE A 427 -10.66 12.57 -18.75
N ILE A 428 -10.65 12.14 -17.49
CA ILE A 428 -11.03 10.79 -17.09
C ILE A 428 -12.54 10.79 -16.74
N PRO A 429 -13.32 9.78 -17.17
CA PRO A 429 -14.74 9.70 -16.84
C PRO A 429 -14.99 9.73 -15.31
N PRO A 430 -15.93 10.53 -14.78
CA PRO A 430 -16.23 10.59 -13.34
C PRO A 430 -16.74 9.28 -12.72
N SER A 431 -17.07 8.28 -13.54
CA SER A 431 -17.41 6.93 -13.10
C SER A 431 -16.20 6.01 -12.90
N MET A 432 -15.01 6.41 -13.35
CA MET A 432 -13.78 5.62 -13.17
C MET A 432 -13.32 5.72 -11.71
N ARG A 433 -12.98 4.57 -11.15
CA ARG A 433 -12.45 4.50 -9.79
C ARG A 433 -11.00 4.93 -9.73
N SER A 434 -10.58 5.44 -8.58
CA SER A 434 -9.21 5.91 -8.35
C SER A 434 -8.19 4.77 -8.41
N ILE A 435 -8.61 3.55 -7.99
CA ILE A 435 -7.79 2.34 -8.13
C ILE A 435 -7.63 1.87 -9.60
N GLU A 436 -8.42 2.41 -10.53
CA GLU A 436 -8.34 2.09 -11.97
C GLU A 436 -7.54 3.13 -12.76
N LEU A 437 -6.95 4.13 -12.08
CA LEU A 437 -6.10 5.13 -12.71
C LEU A 437 -4.83 4.50 -13.30
N GLN A 438 -4.86 4.46 -14.63
CA GLN A 438 -3.92 3.71 -15.46
C GLN A 438 -2.50 4.29 -15.39
N ASP A 439 -2.40 5.61 -15.22
CA ASP A 439 -1.18 6.40 -15.37
C ASP A 439 -0.81 7.12 -14.07
N GLY A 440 0.48 7.05 -13.69
CA GLY A 440 1.04 7.79 -12.56
C GLY A 440 0.95 9.32 -12.70
N SER A 441 0.89 9.82 -13.94
CA SER A 441 0.82 11.25 -14.28
C SER A 441 -0.55 11.91 -14.08
N ILE A 442 -1.59 11.12 -13.81
CA ILE A 442 -2.91 11.66 -13.47
C ILE A 442 -2.87 12.17 -12.03
N SER A 443 -2.48 13.43 -11.85
CA SER A 443 -2.26 14.06 -10.56
C SER A 443 -3.55 14.45 -9.84
N SER A 444 -3.45 14.59 -8.52
CA SER A 444 -4.52 15.08 -7.65
C SER A 444 -3.92 15.39 -6.29
N SER A 445 -4.19 16.59 -5.79
CA SER A 445 -3.70 17.05 -4.49
C SER A 445 -4.10 16.14 -3.33
N PHE A 446 -5.24 15.44 -3.44
CA PHE A 446 -5.61 14.39 -2.50
C PHE A 446 -4.67 13.18 -2.62
N LEU A 447 -4.50 12.62 -3.82
CA LEU A 447 -3.72 11.40 -4.03
C LEU A 447 -2.26 11.57 -3.61
N GLU A 448 -1.65 12.71 -3.93
CA GLU A 448 -0.27 13.06 -3.55
C GLU A 448 -0.11 13.23 -2.04
N MET A 449 -0.98 14.00 -1.39
CA MET A 449 -0.95 14.22 0.07
C MET A 449 -1.18 12.93 0.85
N PHE A 450 -2.01 12.02 0.33
CA PHE A 450 -2.21 10.68 0.87
C PHE A 450 -1.23 9.63 0.31
N GLY A 451 -0.11 10.08 -0.27
CA GLY A 451 1.09 9.26 -0.47
C GLY A 451 1.01 8.19 -1.56
N ARG A 452 0.21 8.43 -2.61
CA ARG A 452 0.28 7.66 -3.87
C ARG A 452 1.71 7.70 -4.43
N ALA A 453 2.18 6.58 -4.99
CA ALA A 453 3.48 6.54 -5.68
C ALA A 453 3.44 7.36 -6.97
N SER A 454 4.50 8.11 -7.26
CA SER A 454 4.64 8.86 -8.52
C SER A 454 4.94 7.98 -9.74
N ARG A 455 5.28 6.70 -9.48
CA ARG A 455 5.67 5.61 -10.38
C ARG A 455 7.00 5.83 -11.11
N ASP A 456 7.97 6.43 -10.41
CA ASP A 456 9.25 6.86 -10.98
C ASP A 456 10.35 5.78 -10.88
N THR A 457 10.38 5.00 -9.80
CA THR A 457 11.46 4.05 -9.51
C THR A 457 10.97 2.60 -9.53
N GLY A 458 9.76 2.36 -9.04
CA GLY A 458 9.26 1.01 -8.75
C GLY A 458 9.77 0.43 -7.42
N LEU A 459 10.46 1.23 -6.59
CA LEU A 459 10.75 0.88 -5.20
C LEU A 459 9.46 0.83 -4.39
N ALA A 460 9.32 -0.17 -3.52
CA ALA A 460 8.16 -0.30 -2.64
C ALA A 460 8.04 0.86 -1.64
N SER A 461 9.15 1.53 -1.32
CA SER A 461 9.20 2.72 -0.45
C SER A 461 8.64 3.99 -1.08
N GLU A 462 8.38 4.01 -2.39
CA GLU A 462 7.88 5.18 -3.12
C GLU A 462 6.42 5.51 -2.74
N ARG A 463 5.63 4.50 -2.38
CA ARG A 463 4.28 4.68 -1.83
C ARG A 463 4.36 4.97 -0.33
N ASN A 464 3.97 6.18 0.07
CA ASN A 464 4.10 6.64 1.45
C ASN A 464 2.79 6.51 2.25
N ASN A 465 2.54 5.32 2.81
CA ASN A 465 1.38 5.09 3.68
C ASN A 465 1.58 5.54 5.16
N LYS A 466 2.68 6.24 5.49
CA LYS A 466 2.88 6.77 6.86
C LYS A 466 1.84 7.87 7.18
N PRO A 467 1.27 7.90 8.39
CA PRO A 467 0.36 8.96 8.81
C PRO A 467 1.06 10.31 8.89
N SER A 468 0.36 11.40 8.54
CA SER A 468 0.83 12.78 8.76
C SER A 468 -0.25 13.67 9.40
N SER A 469 0.18 14.71 10.11
CA SER A 469 -0.74 15.70 10.68
C SER A 469 -1.52 16.45 9.58
N ALA A 470 -0.91 16.67 8.42
CA ALA A 470 -1.57 17.30 7.27
C ALA A 470 -2.74 16.45 6.74
N GLN A 471 -2.57 15.13 6.64
CA GLN A 471 -3.65 14.20 6.24
C GLN A 471 -4.83 14.26 7.23
N ARG A 472 -4.54 14.25 8.55
CA ARG A 472 -5.60 14.36 9.58
C ARG A 472 -6.31 15.70 9.55
N LEU A 473 -5.57 16.81 9.46
CA LEU A 473 -6.14 18.16 9.32
C LEU A 473 -6.98 18.30 8.05
N TYR A 474 -6.61 17.67 6.95
CA TYR A 474 -7.41 17.65 5.73
C TYR A 474 -8.73 16.91 5.93
N MET A 475 -8.73 15.71 6.53
CA MET A 475 -9.99 14.97 6.77
C MET A 475 -10.96 15.73 7.67
N LEU A 476 -10.44 16.43 8.69
CA LEU A 476 -11.25 17.22 9.62
C LEU A 476 -11.83 18.49 8.96
N ASN A 477 -11.00 19.23 8.21
CA ASN A 477 -11.30 20.61 7.79
C ASN A 477 -11.59 20.79 6.29
N SER A 478 -11.45 19.75 5.46
CA SER A 478 -11.63 19.90 4.01
C SER A 478 -13.08 20.13 3.63
N SER A 479 -13.34 21.29 3.00
CA SER A 479 -14.63 21.59 2.38
C SER A 479 -15.00 20.63 1.24
N ALA A 480 -14.04 19.89 0.67
CA ALA A 480 -14.34 18.83 -0.29
C ALA A 480 -14.95 17.60 0.40
N VAL A 481 -14.37 17.15 1.53
CA VAL A 481 -14.91 16.05 2.34
C VAL A 481 -16.26 16.45 2.94
N GLN A 482 -16.35 17.64 3.55
CA GLN A 482 -17.59 18.13 4.15
C GLN A 482 -18.74 18.24 3.14
N ARG A 483 -18.49 18.77 1.93
CA ARG A 483 -19.52 18.81 0.86
C ARG A 483 -19.93 17.42 0.40
N LYS A 484 -19.04 16.43 0.34
CA LYS A 484 -19.42 15.04 0.02
C LYS A 484 -20.34 14.46 1.10
N ILE A 485 -20.10 14.73 2.38
CA ILE A 485 -20.97 14.27 3.48
C ILE A 485 -22.33 15.00 3.47
N ASP A 486 -22.34 16.32 3.31
CA ASP A 486 -23.58 17.14 3.38
C ASP A 486 -24.45 17.06 2.10
N GLN A 487 -23.82 16.96 0.93
CA GLN A 487 -24.48 17.09 -0.37
C GLN A 487 -24.43 15.79 -1.20
N GLY A 488 -23.73 14.77 -0.72
CA GLY A 488 -23.58 13.48 -1.40
C GLY A 488 -24.93 12.83 -1.73
N ARG A 489 -25.08 12.35 -2.97
CA ARG A 489 -26.33 11.76 -3.49
C ARG A 489 -26.86 10.61 -2.64
N LYS A 490 -25.99 9.76 -2.07
CA LYS A 490 -26.42 8.70 -1.16
C LYS A 490 -26.74 9.24 0.24
N MET A 491 -26.03 10.28 0.70
CA MET A 491 -26.33 10.95 1.98
C MET A 491 -27.73 11.57 1.98
N GLN A 492 -28.21 12.07 0.83
CA GLN A 492 -29.59 12.55 0.67
C GLN A 492 -30.66 11.49 1.00
N ASN A 493 -30.36 10.19 0.88
CA ASN A 493 -31.30 9.14 1.27
C ASN A 493 -31.50 9.12 2.79
N PHE A 494 -30.43 9.26 3.58
CA PHE A 494 -30.49 9.31 5.04
C PHE A 494 -31.27 10.54 5.54
N PHE A 495 -31.18 11.68 4.84
CA PHE A 495 -31.90 12.91 5.22
C PHE A 495 -33.38 12.90 4.83
N ARG A 496 -33.76 12.12 3.80
CA ARG A 496 -35.15 12.03 3.30
C ARG A 496 -35.94 10.88 3.93
N ALA A 497 -35.25 9.83 4.36
CA ALA A 497 -35.89 8.64 4.90
C ALA A 497 -36.45 8.92 6.31
N LYS A 498 -37.77 8.76 6.48
CA LYS A 498 -38.47 8.90 7.76
C LYS A 498 -38.31 7.64 8.63
N VAL A 499 -37.07 7.20 8.84
CA VAL A 499 -36.72 6.03 9.68
C VAL A 499 -36.49 6.47 11.13
N ALA A 500 -36.54 5.52 12.07
CA ALA A 500 -36.18 5.82 13.45
C ALA A 500 -34.68 6.17 13.54
N PRO A 501 -34.26 7.10 14.44
CA PRO A 501 -32.85 7.48 14.59
C PRO A 501 -31.91 6.28 14.77
N ARG A 502 -32.36 5.24 15.50
CA ARG A 502 -31.66 3.97 15.72
C ARG A 502 -31.31 3.23 14.42
N ASP A 503 -32.23 3.23 13.46
CA ASP A 503 -32.03 2.58 12.16
C ASP A 503 -31.06 3.39 11.30
N THR A 504 -31.19 4.72 11.30
CA THR A 504 -30.26 5.64 10.63
C THR A 504 -28.83 5.48 11.15
N VAL A 505 -28.63 5.43 12.48
CA VAL A 505 -27.31 5.15 13.08
C VAL A 505 -26.80 3.78 12.64
N THR A 506 -27.65 2.75 12.67
CA THR A 506 -27.27 1.39 12.24
C THR A 506 -26.78 1.37 10.79
N GLN A 507 -27.51 2.02 9.87
CA GLN A 507 -27.13 2.12 8.46
C GLN A 507 -25.83 2.90 8.25
N LEU A 508 -25.60 4.00 8.99
CA LEU A 508 -24.34 4.75 8.94
C LEU A 508 -23.14 3.89 9.35
N TYR A 509 -23.23 3.18 10.48
CA TYR A 509 -22.16 2.31 10.95
C TYR A 509 -21.87 1.15 9.99
N LEU A 510 -22.90 0.51 9.43
CA LEU A 510 -22.72 -0.56 8.45
C LEU A 510 -22.14 -0.04 7.13
N THR A 511 -22.49 1.18 6.71
CA THR A 511 -22.02 1.78 5.46
C THR A 511 -20.58 2.31 5.58
N ILE A 512 -20.22 2.91 6.72
CA ILE A 512 -18.94 3.60 6.92
C ILE A 512 -17.89 2.67 7.54
N LEU A 513 -18.26 1.97 8.63
CA LEU A 513 -17.37 1.11 9.41
C LEU A 513 -17.55 -0.39 9.12
N SER A 514 -18.56 -0.77 8.34
CA SER A 514 -18.81 -2.19 7.98
C SER A 514 -19.15 -3.09 9.17
N ARG A 515 -19.74 -2.51 10.23
CA ARG A 515 -20.18 -3.22 11.44
C ARG A 515 -21.46 -2.62 12.03
N PHE A 516 -22.06 -3.33 12.98
CA PHE A 516 -23.08 -2.73 13.84
C PHE A 516 -22.44 -1.80 14.88
N PRO A 517 -23.12 -0.72 15.31
CA PRO A 517 -22.72 0.05 16.48
C PRO A 517 -22.83 -0.82 17.74
N THR A 518 -21.94 -0.59 18.70
CA THR A 518 -22.07 -1.11 20.06
C THR A 518 -23.25 -0.45 20.79
N ALA A 519 -23.63 -0.98 21.96
CA ALA A 519 -24.73 -0.41 22.75
C ALA A 519 -24.45 1.04 23.16
N ASP A 520 -23.21 1.34 23.56
CA ASP A 520 -22.80 2.67 24.01
C ASP A 520 -22.75 3.66 22.84
N GLU A 521 -22.14 3.27 21.72
CA GLU A 521 -22.13 4.06 20.48
C GLU A 521 -23.55 4.37 19.97
N MET A 522 -24.45 3.37 20.01
CA MET A 522 -25.85 3.57 19.65
C MET A 522 -26.53 4.57 20.59
N SER A 523 -26.35 4.41 21.90
CA SER A 523 -26.93 5.31 22.91
C SER A 523 -26.46 6.76 22.71
N ILE A 524 -25.16 6.97 22.52
CA ILE A 524 -24.55 8.29 22.29
C ILE A 524 -25.06 8.91 20.99
N ALA A 525 -25.01 8.18 19.87
CA ALA A 525 -25.43 8.70 18.56
C ALA A 525 -26.95 8.96 18.50
N GLU A 526 -27.76 8.10 19.09
CA GLU A 526 -29.22 8.27 19.17
C GLU A 526 -29.59 9.49 20.03
N ALA A 527 -28.94 9.67 21.19
CA ALA A 527 -29.13 10.84 22.04
C ALA A 527 -28.72 12.14 21.32
N TYR A 528 -27.59 12.13 20.61
CA TYR A 528 -27.10 13.29 19.86
C TYR A 528 -28.06 13.69 18.73
N ILE A 529 -28.47 12.74 17.89
CA ILE A 529 -29.42 13.00 16.79
C ILE A 529 -30.76 13.57 17.32
N LYS A 530 -31.24 13.13 18.49
CA LYS A 530 -32.47 13.65 19.11
C LYS A 530 -32.38 15.14 19.51
N THR A 531 -31.19 15.69 19.75
CA THR A 531 -31.04 17.12 20.10
C THR A 531 -31.51 18.06 18.98
N PHE A 532 -31.50 17.61 17.73
CA PHE A 532 -31.95 18.36 16.56
C PHE A 532 -33.45 18.20 16.25
N GLY A 533 -34.19 17.40 17.03
CA GLY A 533 -35.62 17.18 16.88
C GLY A 533 -35.99 16.61 15.50
N ALA A 534 -37.03 17.19 14.87
CA ALA A 534 -37.55 16.72 13.59
C ALA A 534 -36.67 17.04 12.37
N ASN A 535 -35.75 18.02 12.47
CA ASN A 535 -34.82 18.37 11.40
C ASN A 535 -33.41 17.84 11.73
N ASN A 536 -33.29 16.51 11.79
CA ASN A 536 -32.11 15.83 12.28
C ASN A 536 -30.94 15.73 11.28
N ARG A 537 -31.01 16.41 10.12
CA ARG A 537 -29.97 16.39 9.07
C ARG A 537 -28.58 16.71 9.62
N GLN A 538 -28.46 17.75 10.45
CA GLN A 538 -27.17 18.17 11.00
C GLN A 538 -26.58 17.07 11.88
N GLY A 539 -27.36 16.49 12.80
CA GLY A 539 -26.91 15.35 13.62
C GLY A 539 -26.48 14.13 12.80
N ILE A 540 -27.13 13.84 11.66
CA ILE A 540 -26.70 12.77 10.74
C ILE A 540 -25.36 13.12 10.08
N VAL A 541 -25.17 14.38 9.64
CA VAL A 541 -23.91 14.88 9.06
C VAL A 541 -22.77 14.81 10.08
N ASP A 542 -23.01 15.23 11.31
CA ASP A 542 -22.00 15.26 12.38
C ASP A 542 -21.56 13.85 12.80
N ILE A 543 -22.50 12.91 12.93
CA ILE A 543 -22.18 11.50 13.18
C ILE A 543 -21.40 10.91 12.00
N ALA A 544 -21.80 11.17 10.75
CA ALA A 544 -21.05 10.72 9.58
C ALA A 544 -19.62 11.31 9.56
N TRP A 545 -19.46 12.61 9.84
CA TRP A 545 -18.16 13.28 9.92
C TRP A 545 -17.27 12.68 11.02
N ALA A 546 -17.82 12.40 12.20
CA ALA A 546 -17.09 11.75 13.28
C ALA A 546 -16.61 10.34 12.90
N LEU A 547 -17.46 9.55 12.23
CA LEU A 547 -17.09 8.22 11.75
C LEU A 547 -16.01 8.27 10.66
N PHE A 548 -16.08 9.21 9.70
CA PHE A 548 -15.05 9.41 8.67
C PHE A 548 -13.69 9.85 9.24
N ASN A 549 -13.68 10.52 10.39
CA ASN A 549 -12.46 10.99 11.05
C ASN A 549 -11.94 10.00 12.12
N SER A 550 -12.62 8.86 12.32
CA SER A 550 -12.17 7.81 13.22
C SER A 550 -10.96 7.05 12.69
N GLU A 551 -10.13 6.52 13.60
CA GLU A 551 -9.02 5.64 13.23
C GLU A 551 -9.54 4.32 12.63
N GLU A 552 -10.72 3.84 13.05
CA GLU A 552 -11.36 2.65 12.47
C GLU A 552 -11.72 2.83 10.98
N PHE A 553 -12.10 4.04 10.56
CA PHE A 553 -12.36 4.33 9.16
C PHE A 553 -11.06 4.42 8.35
N LEU A 554 -10.08 5.19 8.85
CA LEU A 554 -8.86 5.57 8.12
C LEU A 554 -7.83 4.43 8.00
N TYR A 555 -7.94 3.38 8.81
CA TYR A 555 -6.99 2.27 8.86
C TYR A 555 -7.65 0.90 8.62
N ARG A 556 -6.95 0.04 7.87
CA ARG A 556 -7.14 -1.42 7.89
C ARG A 556 -6.65 -1.91 9.25
N HIS A 557 -7.49 -2.69 9.90
CA HIS A 557 -7.34 -3.16 11.27
C HIS A 557 -7.83 -4.60 11.40
#